data_AF-Q3M114-F1
#
_entry.id   AF-Q3M114-F1
#
_cell.length_a   1.000
_cell.length_b   1.000
_cell.length_c   1.000
_cell.angle_alpha   90.00
_cell.angle_beta   90.00
_cell.angle_gamma   90.00
#
_symmetry.space_group_name_H-M   'P 1'
#
loop_
_entity.id
_entity.type
_entity.pdbx_description
1 polymer ?
#
loop_
_entity_poly.entity_id
_entity_poly.type
_entity_poly.pdbx_seq_one_letter_code
_entity_poly.pdbx_strand_id
1 'polypeptide(L)'
;MKQFTEAIIKIQNYLNNQPKRQKKSYNNNSYYQGQTPRIQPLTEEGLASRLGVSVETIREQRINLPPPLFVGWCKGKDRAGLGWEFNQDTGLYHPAS
;
A
#
# COMPACT_ATOMS: atom_id res chain seq x y z
N MET A 1 -49.60 -20.33 3.41
CA MET A 1 -48.54 -21.03 2.66
C MET A 1 -48.14 -20.31 1.36
N LYS A 2 -49.07 -19.81 0.53
CA LYS A 2 -48.74 -19.17 -0.78
C LYS A 2 -48.00 -17.82 -0.67
N GLN A 3 -48.42 -16.95 0.25
CA GLN A 3 -47.84 -15.61 0.40
C GLN A 3 -46.34 -15.62 0.76
N PHE A 4 -45.90 -16.61 1.56
CA PHE A 4 -44.49 -16.74 1.92
C PHE A 4 -43.63 -17.14 0.72
N THR A 5 -44.16 -18.01 -0.14
CA THR A 5 -43.47 -18.46 -1.36
C THR A 5 -43.33 -17.31 -2.36
N GLU A 6 -44.37 -16.49 -2.51
CA GLU A 6 -44.33 -15.29 -3.37
C GLU A 6 -43.32 -14.26 -2.88
N ALA A 7 -43.20 -14.08 -1.56
CA ALA A 7 -42.19 -13.18 -0.98
C ALA A 7 -40.76 -13.66 -1.26
N ILE A 8 -40.49 -14.96 -1.15
CA ILE A 8 -39.18 -15.54 -1.47
C ILE A 8 -38.83 -15.33 -2.95
N ILE A 9 -39.76 -15.58 -3.86
CA ILE A 9 -39.56 -15.40 -5.29
C ILE A 9 -39.25 -13.93 -5.63
N LYS A 10 -39.95 -12.98 -5.00
CA LYS A 10 -39.69 -11.54 -5.19
C LYS A 10 -38.30 -11.13 -4.71
N ILE A 11 -37.84 -11.66 -3.57
CA ILE A 11 -36.49 -11.38 -3.03
C ILE A 11 -35.42 -11.93 -3.97
N GLN A 12 -35.57 -13.16 -4.47
CA GLN A 12 -34.61 -13.76 -5.41
C GLN A 12 -34.51 -12.97 -6.72
N ASN A 13 -35.65 -12.54 -7.28
CA ASN A 13 -35.66 -11.72 -8.49
C ASN A 13 -35.01 -10.34 -8.27
N TYR A 14 -35.21 -9.72 -7.11
CA TYR A 14 -34.57 -8.47 -6.76
C TYR A 14 -33.03 -8.61 -6.68
N LEU A 15 -32.54 -9.67 -6.03
CA LEU A 15 -31.10 -9.94 -5.93
C LEU A 15 -30.46 -10.25 -7.29
N ASN A 16 -31.14 -11.01 -8.14
CA ASN A 16 -30.64 -11.36 -9.48
C ASN A 16 -30.66 -10.17 -10.46
N ASN A 17 -31.60 -9.24 -10.30
CA ASN A 17 -31.71 -8.05 -11.16
C ASN A 17 -30.97 -6.83 -10.61
N GLN A 18 -30.18 -6.96 -9.55
CA GLN A 18 -29.30 -5.87 -9.16
C GLN A 18 -28.26 -5.65 -10.27
N PRO A 19 -28.17 -4.43 -10.84
CA PRO A 19 -27.10 -4.12 -11.76
C PRO A 19 -25.80 -4.30 -10.98
N LYS A 20 -25.01 -5.33 -11.34
CA LYS A 20 -23.65 -5.48 -10.85
C LYS A 20 -22.99 -4.13 -11.12
N ARG A 21 -22.73 -3.34 -10.06
CA ARG A 21 -21.88 -2.16 -10.15
C ARG A 21 -20.58 -2.68 -10.72
N GLN A 22 -20.41 -2.53 -12.03
CA GLN A 22 -19.16 -2.77 -12.70
C GLN A 22 -18.20 -1.86 -11.95
N LYS A 23 -17.33 -2.46 -11.12
CA LYS A 23 -16.19 -1.74 -10.56
C LYS A 23 -15.52 -1.16 -11.79
N LYS A 24 -15.62 0.16 -11.93
CA LYS A 24 -14.93 0.93 -12.96
C LYS A 24 -13.45 0.68 -12.67
N SER A 25 -12.90 -0.40 -13.20
CA SER A 25 -11.46 -0.64 -13.11
C SER A 25 -10.91 0.45 -14.00
N TYR A 26 -10.38 1.50 -13.37
CA TYR A 26 -9.59 2.48 -14.08
C TYR A 26 -8.49 1.70 -14.79
N ASN A 27 -8.71 1.53 -16.08
CA ASN A 27 -7.75 1.25 -17.13
C ASN A 27 -6.41 0.70 -16.61
N ASN A 28 -6.27 -0.62 -16.57
CA ASN A 28 -4.98 -1.29 -16.53
C ASN A 28 -4.27 -1.00 -17.86
N ASN A 29 -3.73 0.20 -18.01
CA ASN A 29 -2.74 0.50 -19.04
C ASN A 29 -1.44 -0.20 -18.64
N SER A 30 -1.37 -1.50 -18.91
CA SER A 30 -0.19 -2.37 -18.76
C SER A 30 0.93 -2.06 -19.77
N TYR A 31 0.98 -0.85 -20.31
CA TYR A 31 1.99 -0.43 -21.30
C TYR A 31 3.20 0.30 -20.70
N TYR A 32 3.23 0.44 -19.37
CA TYR A 32 4.41 0.89 -18.64
C TYR A 32 4.70 -0.04 -17.46
N GLN A 33 5.00 -1.32 -17.73
CA GLN A 33 6.05 -2.00 -16.95
C GLN A 33 7.41 -1.48 -17.39
N GLY A 34 7.56 -0.15 -17.47
CA GLY A 34 8.88 0.45 -17.43
C GLY A 34 9.41 0.03 -16.07
N GLN A 35 10.53 -0.68 -16.06
CA GLN A 35 11.29 -0.90 -14.83
C GLN A 35 11.48 0.49 -14.24
N THR A 36 10.65 0.88 -13.26
CA THR A 36 10.88 2.09 -12.49
C THR A 36 12.31 1.93 -11.99
N PRO A 37 13.22 2.85 -12.34
CA PRO A 37 14.64 2.70 -12.02
C PRO A 37 14.74 2.21 -10.59
N ARG A 38 15.31 1.01 -10.39
CA ARG A 38 15.38 0.40 -9.05
C ARG A 38 16.10 1.41 -8.18
N ILE A 39 15.34 2.01 -7.27
CA ILE A 39 15.90 3.01 -6.37
C ILE A 39 16.96 2.27 -5.56
N GLN A 40 18.17 2.79 -5.59
CA GLN A 40 19.29 2.18 -4.89
C GLN A 40 18.99 2.17 -3.39
N PRO A 41 19.38 1.11 -2.67
CA PRO A 41 19.27 1.10 -1.22
C PRO A 41 20.02 2.30 -0.61
N LEU A 42 19.44 2.91 0.40
CA LEU A 42 19.98 4.11 1.03
C LEU A 42 20.68 3.76 2.34
N THR A 43 21.73 4.52 2.66
CA THR A 43 22.24 4.56 4.03
C THR A 43 21.25 5.29 4.94
N GLU A 44 21.50 5.25 6.24
CA GLU A 44 20.67 5.94 7.22
C GLU A 44 20.64 7.45 7.00
N GLU A 45 21.79 8.04 6.65
CA GLU A 45 21.94 9.46 6.32
C GLU A 45 21.20 9.79 5.01
N GLY A 46 21.31 8.91 4.01
CA GLY A 46 20.60 9.06 2.74
C GLY A 46 19.09 9.04 2.92
N LEU A 47 18.58 8.12 3.75
CA LEU A 47 17.16 8.04 4.07
C LEU A 47 16.70 9.25 4.88
N ALA A 48 17.47 9.67 5.88
CA ALA A 48 17.17 10.86 6.68
C ALA A 48 17.03 12.12 5.81
N SER A 49 18.00 12.33 4.92
CA SER A 49 17.98 13.43 3.94
C SER A 49 16.74 13.36 3.03
N ARG A 50 16.42 12.17 2.53
CA ARG A 50 15.27 11.94 1.64
C ARG A 50 13.92 12.19 2.34
N LEU A 51 13.78 11.78 3.59
CA LEU A 51 12.57 11.96 4.38
C LEU A 51 12.48 13.34 5.06
N GLY A 52 13.55 14.15 4.96
CA GLY A 52 13.61 15.48 5.59
C GLY A 52 13.62 15.42 7.12
N VAL A 53 14.27 14.42 7.70
CA VAL A 53 14.35 14.19 9.15
C VAL A 53 15.81 14.01 9.60
N SER A 54 16.07 13.99 10.91
CA SER A 54 17.40 13.66 11.43
C SER A 54 17.66 12.15 11.40
N VAL A 55 18.94 11.77 11.36
CA VAL A 55 19.39 10.38 11.51
C VAL A 55 18.91 9.77 12.83
N GLU A 56 18.93 10.56 13.91
CA GLU A 56 18.41 10.15 15.22
C GLU A 56 16.94 9.74 15.13
N THR A 57 16.11 10.53 14.41
CA THR A 57 14.68 10.24 14.24
C THR A 57 14.49 8.90 13.51
N ILE A 58 15.29 8.62 12.48
CA ILE A 58 15.23 7.33 11.77
C ILE A 58 15.50 6.17 12.75
N ARG A 59 16.55 6.28 13.58
CA ARG A 59 16.92 5.25 14.57
C ARG A 59 15.83 5.03 15.59
N GLU A 60 15.32 6.12 16.18
CA GLU A 60 14.25 6.07 17.16
C GLU A 60 13.00 5.39 16.59
N GLN A 61 12.56 5.79 15.39
CA GLN A 61 11.38 5.19 14.77
C GLN A 61 11.60 3.73 14.40
N ARG A 62 12.81 3.37 13.93
CA ARG A 62 13.14 1.96 13.63
C ARG A 62 13.10 1.08 14.87
N ILE A 63 13.50 1.61 16.04
CA ILE A 63 13.49 0.87 17.31
C ILE A 63 12.08 0.81 17.91
N ASN A 64 11.33 1.92 17.83
CA ASN A 64 10.04 2.05 18.51
C ASN A 64 8.87 1.49 17.70
N LEU A 65 8.99 1.37 16.37
CA LEU A 65 7.92 0.86 15.51
C LEU A 65 8.21 -0.57 15.04
N PRO A 66 7.19 -1.45 15.02
CA PRO A 66 7.25 -2.69 14.25
C PRO A 66 7.60 -2.42 12.77
N PRO A 67 8.31 -3.33 12.08
CA PRO A 67 8.78 -3.09 10.71
C PRO A 67 7.70 -2.60 9.72
N PRO A 68 6.48 -3.17 9.68
CA PRO A 68 5.44 -2.68 8.77
C PRO A 68 4.98 -1.25 9.07
N LEU A 69 4.96 -0.85 10.35
CA LEU A 69 4.58 0.50 10.76
C LEU A 69 5.69 1.50 10.46
N PHE A 70 6.95 1.09 10.60
CA PHE A 70 8.09 1.90 10.15
C PHE A 70 8.03 2.17 8.65
N VAL A 71 7.78 1.14 7.84
CA VAL A 71 7.63 1.28 6.38
C VAL A 71 6.50 2.26 6.04
N GLY A 72 5.34 2.15 6.71
CA GLY A 72 4.22 3.08 6.54
C GLY A 72 4.54 4.51 6.97
N TRP A 73 5.29 4.68 8.06
CA TRP A 73 5.77 5.99 8.52
C TRP A 73 6.71 6.64 7.49
N CYS A 74 7.66 5.88 6.95
CA CYS A 74 8.52 6.33 5.85
C CYS A 74 7.69 6.75 4.63
N LYS A 75 6.68 5.95 4.27
CA LYS A 75 5.77 6.22 3.14
C LYS A 75 5.01 7.54 3.30
N GLY A 76 4.61 7.90 4.52
CA GLY A 76 3.96 9.17 4.81
C GLY A 76 4.87 10.39 4.75
N LYS A 77 6.19 10.20 4.87
CA LYS A 77 7.21 11.26 4.81
C LYS A 77 7.83 11.40 3.42
N ASP A 78 7.98 10.31 2.69
CA ASP A 78 8.61 10.28 1.38
C ASP A 78 7.73 11.01 0.35
N ARG A 79 8.30 12.01 -0.35
CA ARG A 79 7.56 12.79 -1.36
C ARG A 79 7.05 11.93 -2.53
N ALA A 80 7.71 10.81 -2.82
CA ALA A 80 7.27 9.86 -3.85
C ALA A 80 6.32 8.79 -3.30
N GLY A 81 5.99 8.82 -2.00
CA GLY A 81 5.09 7.86 -1.36
C GLY A 81 5.70 6.45 -1.29
N LEU A 82 7.01 6.34 -1.10
CA LEU A 82 7.71 5.06 -0.98
C LEU A 82 7.91 4.66 0.48
N GLY A 83 7.60 3.39 0.78
CA GLY A 83 8.01 2.77 2.02
C GLY A 83 9.50 2.41 1.97
N TRP A 84 10.14 2.39 3.15
CA TRP A 84 11.55 2.03 3.28
C TRP A 84 11.70 1.02 4.41
N GLU A 85 12.33 -0.10 4.11
CA GLU A 85 12.57 -1.20 5.06
C GLU A 85 14.06 -1.36 5.32
N PHE A 86 14.43 -1.55 6.58
CA PHE A 86 15.81 -1.80 6.97
C PHE A 86 16.16 -3.27 6.76
N ASN A 87 17.16 -3.53 5.92
CA ASN A 87 17.74 -4.87 5.76
C ASN A 87 18.95 -5.02 6.69
N GLN A 88 18.84 -5.94 7.65
CA GLN A 88 19.89 -6.18 8.66
C GLN A 88 21.17 -6.77 8.06
N ASP A 89 21.08 -7.56 6.99
CA ASP A 89 22.24 -8.19 6.35
C ASP A 89 23.09 -7.17 5.60
N THR A 90 22.44 -6.20 4.94
CA THR A 90 23.14 -5.15 4.20
C THR A 90 23.40 -3.89 5.01
N GLY A 91 22.68 -3.69 6.12
CA GLY A 91 22.70 -2.44 6.88
C GLY A 91 22.14 -1.24 6.12
N LEU A 92 21.31 -1.47 5.10
CA LEU A 92 20.78 -0.44 4.19
C LEU A 92 19.26 -0.47 4.18
N TYR A 93 18.66 0.66 3.80
CA TYR A 93 17.23 0.80 3.61
C TYR A 93 16.86 0.51 2.18
N HIS A 94 16.01 -0.49 1.96
CA HIS A 94 15.52 -0.87 0.64
C HIS A 94 14.10 -0.33 0.44
N PRO A 95 13.73 0.06 -0.79
CA PRO A 95 12.37 0.48 -1.08
C PRO A 95 11.38 -0.68 -0.92
N ALA A 96 10.32 -0.47 -0.17
CA ALA A 96 9.20 -1.39 0.06
C ALA A 96 7.90 -0.82 -0.53
N SER A 97 7.09 -1.66 -1.18
CA SER A 97 5.80 -1.28 -1.82
C SER A 97 4.66 -1.10 -0.81
#